data_AF-A0A2T0KC01-F1
#
_entry.id   AF-A0A2T0KC01-F1
#
_cell.length_a   1.000
_cell.length_b   1.000
_cell.length_c   1.000
_cell.angle_alpha   90.00
_cell.angle_beta   90.00
_cell.angle_gamma   90.00
#
_symmetry.space_group_name_H-M   'P 1'
#
loop_
_entity.id
_entity.type
_entity.pdbx_description
1 polymer ?
#
loop_
_entity_poly.entity_id
_entity_poly.type
_entity_poly.pdbx_seq_one_letter_code
_entity_poly.pdbx_strand_id
1 'polypeptide(L)'
;MPMPIPARPAVEVVARGLDSPRGLAFGPRGELYVAEAGRGGPCRAEAGGVVCSGRSGAITMVEFGRQWRVVSGLPSLVSPDGAGVAGPSDVVAGAGGEPILTVGADARLYRGGNVLTGVGGDPVALLDNTRGWLVVDAQSRAVRRVTPRGRVQTVAVLPDRTPLTPGSITRGPDGAWFVGEMFHLATVRPGAARIWRVEPGRVPVVWAEGFTSIVDVAWSPDGGLYVLDRDALFRIGPDHARRLIATGLDDPGGLALRGGHAYVSTCSTCNDTGAVLRIRL
;
A
#
# COMPACT_ATOMS: atom_id res chain seq x y z
N MET A 1 16.27 13.86 37.88
CA MET A 1 15.66 12.53 37.70
C MET A 1 15.76 12.18 36.21
N PRO A 2 16.31 11.04 35.80
CA PRO A 2 16.27 10.66 34.40
C PRO A 2 14.81 10.43 33.98
N MET A 3 14.39 11.03 32.86
CA MET A 3 13.07 10.78 32.30
C MET A 3 12.96 9.29 31.91
N PRO A 4 11.86 8.60 32.24
CA PRO A 4 11.68 7.21 31.85
C PRO A 4 11.72 7.11 30.32
N ILE A 5 12.60 6.23 29.82
CA ILE A 5 12.65 5.89 28.40
C ILE A 5 11.29 5.26 28.06
N PRO A 6 10.52 5.81 27.09
CA PRO A 6 9.26 5.18 26.70
C PRO A 6 9.54 3.75 26.27
N ALA A 7 8.79 2.80 26.83
CA ALA A 7 8.90 1.39 26.46
C ALA A 7 8.72 1.28 24.95
N ARG A 8 9.63 0.57 24.27
CA ARG A 8 9.48 0.26 22.85
C ARG A 8 8.09 -0.39 22.67
N PRO A 9 7.31 0.00 21.64
CA PRO A 9 6.06 -0.68 21.35
C PRO A 9 6.30 -2.19 21.30
N ALA A 10 5.41 -2.98 21.87
CA ALA A 10 5.47 -4.42 21.69
C ALA A 10 5.29 -4.72 20.19
N VAL A 11 6.34 -5.23 19.56
CA VAL A 11 6.35 -5.63 18.15
C VAL A 11 6.32 -7.15 18.11
N GLU A 12 5.29 -7.69 17.46
CA GLU A 12 5.15 -9.13 17.22
C GLU A 12 5.19 -9.40 15.73
N VAL A 13 5.78 -10.52 15.32
CA VAL A 13 5.76 -10.95 13.92
C VAL A 13 4.61 -11.93 13.73
N VAL A 14 3.64 -11.57 12.89
CA VAL A 14 2.43 -12.37 12.64
C VAL A 14 2.45 -13.16 11.33
N ALA A 15 3.37 -12.84 10.43
CA ALA A 15 3.66 -13.59 9.21
C ALA A 15 5.13 -13.40 8.82
N ARG A 16 5.72 -14.39 8.15
CA ARG A 16 7.14 -14.42 7.68
C ARG A 16 7.26 -15.18 6.37
N GLY A 17 8.41 -15.09 5.72
CA GLY A 17 8.66 -15.84 4.47
C GLY A 17 7.81 -15.33 3.31
N LEU A 18 7.56 -14.03 3.29
CA LEU A 18 6.76 -13.38 2.24
C LEU A 18 7.68 -12.84 1.15
N ASP A 19 7.20 -12.90 -0.09
CA ASP A 19 7.88 -12.43 -1.29
C ASP A 19 7.46 -10.99 -1.60
N SER A 20 8.32 -10.02 -1.25
CA SER A 20 8.12 -8.59 -1.50
C SER A 20 6.74 -8.10 -1.03
N PRO A 21 6.41 -8.21 0.26
CA PRO A 21 5.08 -7.88 0.76
C PRO A 21 4.81 -6.36 0.68
N ARG A 22 3.60 -6.01 0.26
CA ARG A 22 3.13 -4.63 0.01
C ARG A 22 1.87 -4.33 0.83
N GLY A 23 0.79 -3.88 0.19
CA GLY A 23 -0.46 -3.53 0.82
C GLY A 23 -1.08 -4.66 1.65
N LEU A 24 -1.81 -4.24 2.69
CA LEU A 24 -2.42 -5.09 3.70
C LEU A 24 -3.88 -4.69 3.86
N ALA A 25 -4.78 -5.68 3.96
CA ALA A 25 -6.17 -5.39 4.32
C ALA A 25 -6.81 -6.51 5.12
N PHE A 26 -7.65 -6.12 6.07
CA PHE A 26 -8.47 -7.06 6.79
C PHE A 26 -9.74 -7.42 6.02
N GLY A 27 -10.03 -8.71 5.98
CA GLY A 27 -11.31 -9.23 5.55
C GLY A 27 -12.40 -9.13 6.64
N PRO A 28 -13.65 -9.36 6.23
CA PRO A 28 -14.83 -9.18 7.08
C PRO A 28 -14.86 -10.17 8.26
N ARG A 29 -14.15 -11.30 8.21
CA ARG A 29 -14.18 -12.32 9.26
C ARG A 29 -13.05 -12.21 10.26
N GLY A 30 -11.98 -11.49 9.96
CA GLY A 30 -10.79 -11.54 10.82
C GLY A 30 -9.48 -11.65 10.08
N GLU A 31 -9.54 -12.24 8.91
CA GLU A 31 -8.39 -12.61 8.11
C GLU A 31 -7.63 -11.38 7.62
N LEU A 32 -6.30 -11.47 7.59
CA LEU A 32 -5.43 -10.43 7.04
C LEU A 32 -4.91 -10.89 5.67
N TYR A 33 -5.22 -10.13 4.63
CA TYR A 33 -4.64 -10.31 3.30
C TYR A 33 -3.36 -9.49 3.18
N VAL A 34 -2.37 -10.09 2.54
CA VAL A 34 -1.08 -9.49 2.22
C VAL A 34 -0.83 -9.62 0.72
N ALA A 35 -0.64 -8.50 0.04
CA ALA A 35 -0.18 -8.49 -1.34
C ALA A 35 1.32 -8.82 -1.39
N GLU A 36 1.67 -9.89 -2.09
CA GLU A 36 3.06 -10.26 -2.36
C GLU A 36 3.39 -9.91 -3.81
N ALA A 37 4.23 -8.89 -4.01
CA ALA A 37 4.63 -8.47 -5.35
C ALA A 37 5.41 -9.58 -6.09
N GLY A 38 5.97 -10.53 -5.34
CA GLY A 38 6.64 -11.71 -5.86
C GLY A 38 8.15 -11.52 -6.01
N ARG A 39 8.75 -12.45 -6.73
CA ARG A 39 10.20 -12.58 -6.93
C ARG A 39 10.62 -12.39 -8.40
N GLY A 40 9.69 -11.98 -9.26
CA GLY A 40 9.87 -11.98 -10.70
C GLY A 40 9.90 -13.40 -11.28
N GLY A 41 10.76 -13.60 -12.27
CA GLY A 41 11.00 -14.90 -12.90
C GLY A 41 12.29 -14.88 -13.72
N PRO A 42 12.47 -15.81 -14.67
CA PRO A 42 13.68 -15.88 -15.48
C PRO A 42 14.00 -14.55 -16.16
N CYS A 43 15.23 -14.06 -15.97
CA CYS A 43 15.71 -12.85 -16.61
C CYS A 43 15.98 -13.09 -18.09
N ARG A 44 15.47 -12.20 -18.94
CA ARG A 44 15.70 -12.21 -20.39
C ARG A 44 16.21 -10.86 -20.85
N ALA A 45 17.10 -10.88 -21.83
CA ALA A 45 17.52 -9.67 -22.52
C ALA A 45 16.42 -9.24 -23.50
N GLU A 46 15.97 -7.99 -23.37
CA GLU A 46 14.97 -7.37 -24.24
C GLU A 46 15.50 -6.03 -24.78
N ALA A 47 14.80 -5.44 -25.76
CA ALA A 47 15.23 -4.23 -26.47
C ALA A 47 15.32 -2.94 -25.59
N GLY A 48 15.13 -3.06 -24.28
CA GLY A 48 15.24 -1.97 -23.29
C GLY A 48 16.05 -2.34 -22.04
N GLY A 49 16.77 -3.46 -22.04
CA GLY A 49 17.53 -3.96 -20.90
C GLY A 49 17.16 -5.39 -20.52
N VAL A 50 17.61 -5.82 -19.35
CA VAL A 50 17.25 -7.13 -18.80
C VAL A 50 15.93 -7.01 -18.03
N VAL A 51 14.98 -7.89 -18.30
CA VAL A 51 13.70 -7.95 -17.59
C VAL A 51 13.57 -9.31 -16.92
N CYS A 52 13.36 -9.34 -15.61
CA CYS A 52 13.12 -10.56 -14.85
C CYS A 52 11.63 -10.71 -14.55
N SER A 53 10.94 -11.45 -15.41
CA SER A 53 9.48 -11.56 -15.39
C SER A 53 8.99 -12.99 -15.14
N GLY A 54 7.90 -13.11 -14.38
CA GLY A 54 7.35 -14.41 -14.02
C GLY A 54 5.95 -14.32 -13.42
N ARG A 55 5.53 -15.46 -12.85
CA ARG A 55 4.22 -15.61 -12.19
C ARG A 55 4.40 -16.00 -10.72
N SER A 56 5.18 -15.21 -10.00
CA SER A 56 5.48 -15.44 -8.57
C SER A 56 4.68 -14.54 -7.64
N GLY A 57 3.89 -13.58 -8.16
CA GLY A 57 3.01 -12.75 -7.35
C GLY A 57 1.89 -13.56 -6.71
N ALA A 58 1.48 -13.16 -5.51
CA ALA A 58 0.50 -13.88 -4.72
C ALA A 58 -0.30 -12.96 -3.80
N ILE A 59 -1.41 -13.48 -3.26
CA ILE A 59 -2.06 -12.95 -2.07
C ILE A 59 -1.92 -14.00 -0.98
N THR A 60 -1.23 -13.66 0.10
CA THR A 60 -1.20 -14.47 1.32
C THR A 60 -2.32 -14.04 2.26
N MET A 61 -2.98 -15.01 2.86
CA MET A 61 -3.94 -14.81 3.94
C MET A 61 -3.33 -15.30 5.25
N VAL A 62 -3.50 -14.50 6.30
CA VAL A 62 -3.11 -14.82 7.67
C VAL A 62 -4.37 -14.90 8.52
N GLU A 63 -4.62 -16.06 9.11
CA GLU A 63 -5.79 -16.32 9.93
C GLU A 63 -5.45 -17.35 11.01
N PHE A 64 -5.95 -17.15 12.23
CA PHE A 64 -5.74 -18.06 13.36
C PHE A 64 -4.26 -18.44 13.61
N GLY A 65 -3.34 -17.48 13.42
CA GLY A 65 -1.90 -17.68 13.61
C GLY A 65 -1.21 -18.52 12.53
N ARG A 66 -1.89 -18.77 11.41
CA ARG A 66 -1.36 -19.50 10.25
C ARG A 66 -1.42 -18.62 9.01
N GLN A 67 -0.53 -18.87 8.06
CA GLN A 67 -0.49 -18.18 6.78
C GLN A 67 -0.54 -19.17 5.60
N TRP A 68 -1.22 -18.79 4.51
CA TRP A 68 -1.22 -19.54 3.25
C TRP A 68 -1.59 -18.66 2.05
N ARG A 69 -1.10 -19.00 0.86
CA ARG A 69 -1.43 -18.28 -0.39
C ARG A 69 -2.83 -18.66 -0.85
N VAL A 70 -3.73 -17.69 -0.88
CA VAL A 70 -5.12 -17.85 -1.38
C VAL A 70 -5.23 -17.54 -2.87
N VAL A 71 -4.31 -16.73 -3.38
CA VAL A 71 -4.12 -16.49 -4.82
C VAL A 71 -2.64 -16.63 -5.11
N SER A 72 -2.31 -17.34 -6.20
CA SER A 72 -0.94 -17.55 -6.64
C SER A 72 -0.85 -17.43 -8.15
N GLY A 73 0.36 -17.28 -8.67
CA GLY A 73 0.57 -17.24 -10.11
C GLY A 73 0.19 -15.90 -10.73
N LEU A 74 0.25 -14.81 -9.97
CA LEU A 74 0.00 -13.45 -10.48
C LEU A 74 1.27 -12.90 -11.14
N PRO A 75 1.14 -11.98 -12.12
CA PRO A 75 2.28 -11.33 -12.76
C PRO A 75 3.23 -10.70 -11.73
N SER A 76 4.53 -10.89 -11.95
CA SER A 76 5.60 -10.33 -11.14
C SER A 76 6.78 -9.96 -12.03
N LEU A 77 7.31 -8.76 -11.83
CA LEU A 77 8.45 -8.19 -12.53
C LEU A 77 9.44 -7.69 -11.48
N VAL A 78 10.71 -8.02 -11.67
CA VAL A 78 11.82 -7.54 -10.84
C VAL A 78 12.86 -6.92 -11.75
N SER A 79 13.38 -5.76 -11.37
CA SER A 79 14.51 -5.14 -12.05
C SER A 79 15.78 -5.97 -11.82
N PRO A 80 16.74 -5.97 -12.75
CA PRO A 80 17.96 -6.78 -12.62
C PRO A 80 18.79 -6.50 -11.37
N ASP A 81 18.74 -5.27 -10.86
CA ASP A 81 19.40 -4.84 -9.61
C ASP A 81 18.59 -5.16 -8.34
N GLY A 82 17.39 -5.73 -8.49
CA GLY A 82 16.48 -6.06 -7.39
C GLY A 82 15.82 -4.86 -6.72
N ALA A 83 16.08 -3.63 -7.17
CA ALA A 83 15.59 -2.41 -6.52
C ALA A 83 14.12 -2.08 -6.87
N GLY A 84 13.63 -2.54 -8.02
CA GLY A 84 12.28 -2.33 -8.50
C GLY A 84 11.51 -3.64 -8.58
N VAL A 85 10.45 -3.77 -7.79
CA VAL A 85 9.55 -4.93 -7.82
C VAL A 85 8.15 -4.45 -8.16
N ALA A 86 7.57 -5.00 -9.23
CA ALA A 86 6.18 -4.77 -9.61
C ALA A 86 5.42 -6.10 -9.62
N GLY A 87 4.21 -6.10 -9.10
CA GLY A 87 3.35 -7.27 -8.95
C GLY A 87 2.08 -6.85 -8.24
N PRO A 88 1.44 -7.71 -7.45
CA PRO A 88 0.44 -7.28 -6.49
C PRO A 88 0.95 -6.11 -5.63
N SER A 89 0.32 -4.94 -5.75
CA SER A 89 0.75 -3.71 -5.06
C SER A 89 -0.10 -3.47 -3.82
N ASP A 90 -1.42 -3.64 -3.94
CA ASP A 90 -2.35 -3.43 -2.83
C ASP A 90 -3.56 -4.36 -2.94
N VAL A 91 -4.24 -4.60 -1.82
CA VAL A 91 -5.35 -5.52 -1.68
C VAL A 91 -6.44 -4.95 -0.77
N VAL A 92 -7.71 -5.17 -1.12
CA VAL A 92 -8.85 -4.99 -0.22
C VAL A 92 -9.73 -6.23 -0.24
N ALA A 93 -10.47 -6.47 0.83
CA ALA A 93 -11.47 -7.53 0.85
C ALA A 93 -12.76 -7.07 0.18
N GLY A 94 -13.24 -7.83 -0.80
CA GLY A 94 -14.56 -7.66 -1.38
C GLY A 94 -15.67 -8.06 -0.39
N ALA A 95 -16.92 -7.77 -0.75
CA ALA A 95 -18.08 -8.02 0.11
C ALA A 95 -18.26 -9.50 0.51
N GLY A 96 -17.79 -10.44 -0.33
CA GLY A 96 -17.81 -11.87 -0.03
C GLY A 96 -16.57 -12.39 0.68
N GLY A 97 -15.60 -11.52 0.97
CA GLY A 97 -14.27 -11.87 1.46
C GLY A 97 -13.27 -12.21 0.35
N GLU A 98 -13.63 -12.12 -0.92
CA GLU A 98 -12.68 -12.35 -2.01
C GLU A 98 -11.67 -11.20 -2.12
N PRO A 99 -10.37 -11.45 -2.33
CA PRO A 99 -9.39 -10.38 -2.46
C PRO A 99 -9.58 -9.64 -3.79
N ILE A 100 -9.63 -8.32 -3.73
CA ILE A 100 -9.54 -7.41 -4.88
C ILE A 100 -8.18 -6.76 -4.79
N LEU A 101 -7.43 -6.72 -5.88
CA LEU A 101 -6.03 -6.30 -5.84
C LEU A 101 -5.61 -5.54 -7.08
N THR A 102 -4.71 -4.59 -6.90
CA THR A 102 -3.98 -3.94 -8.00
C THR A 102 -2.73 -4.76 -8.31
N VAL A 103 -2.41 -4.89 -9.59
CA VAL A 103 -1.18 -5.52 -10.05
C VAL A 103 -0.45 -4.53 -10.96
N GLY A 104 0.65 -3.97 -10.45
CA GLY A 104 1.47 -2.99 -11.17
C GLY A 104 2.20 -3.61 -12.37
N ALA A 105 2.58 -4.89 -12.28
CA ALA A 105 3.29 -5.61 -13.33
C ALA A 105 2.57 -5.65 -14.69
N ASP A 106 1.25 -5.56 -14.72
CA ASP A 106 0.45 -5.55 -15.94
C ASP A 106 -0.66 -4.48 -15.96
N ALA A 107 -0.55 -3.48 -15.07
CA ALA A 107 -1.42 -2.32 -14.95
C ALA A 107 -2.93 -2.64 -14.84
N ARG A 108 -3.28 -3.69 -14.08
CA ARG A 108 -4.65 -4.23 -13.99
C ARG A 108 -5.17 -4.31 -12.58
N LEU A 109 -6.49 -4.38 -12.48
CA LEU A 109 -7.22 -4.75 -11.28
C LEU A 109 -7.71 -6.19 -11.41
N TYR A 110 -7.54 -6.98 -10.36
CA TYR A 110 -7.95 -8.38 -10.29
C TYR A 110 -9.02 -8.59 -9.22
N ARG A 111 -9.83 -9.62 -9.42
CA ARG A 111 -10.73 -10.21 -8.41
C ARG A 111 -10.30 -11.67 -8.23
N GLY A 112 -9.70 -11.97 -7.08
CA GLY A 112 -9.01 -13.24 -6.87
C GLY A 112 -7.88 -13.41 -7.90
N GLY A 113 -7.82 -14.57 -8.55
CA GLY A 113 -6.86 -14.83 -9.63
C GLY A 113 -7.25 -14.29 -11.01
N ASN A 114 -8.41 -13.63 -11.15
CA ASN A 114 -8.95 -13.25 -12.45
C ASN A 114 -8.80 -11.75 -12.71
N VAL A 115 -8.37 -11.39 -13.92
CA VAL A 115 -8.34 -9.99 -14.38
C VAL A 115 -9.78 -9.46 -14.41
N LEU A 116 -10.03 -8.37 -13.70
CA LEU A 116 -11.30 -7.67 -13.75
C LEU A 116 -11.31 -6.62 -14.87
N THR A 117 -10.27 -5.79 -14.94
CA THR A 117 -10.13 -4.75 -15.97
C THR A 117 -8.71 -4.17 -16.00
N GLY A 118 -8.35 -3.51 -17.10
CA GLY A 118 -7.17 -2.66 -17.16
C GLY A 118 -7.44 -1.32 -16.52
N VAL A 119 -6.57 -0.88 -15.61
CA VAL A 119 -6.67 0.46 -15.00
C VAL A 119 -5.93 1.49 -15.86
N GLY A 120 -4.85 1.05 -16.51
CA GLY A 120 -3.88 1.89 -17.21
C GLY A 120 -2.85 2.47 -16.23
N GLY A 121 -1.69 2.85 -16.77
CA GLY A 121 -0.62 3.47 -15.98
C GLY A 121 0.05 2.52 -15.00
N ASP A 122 0.12 2.95 -13.74
CA ASP A 122 0.77 2.23 -12.64
C ASP A 122 -0.16 2.19 -11.41
N PRO A 123 -1.05 1.19 -11.30
CA PRO A 123 -1.99 1.07 -10.18
C PRO A 123 -1.26 0.62 -8.91
N VAL A 124 -1.15 1.52 -7.93
CA VAL A 124 -0.32 1.31 -6.72
C VAL A 124 -1.13 1.11 -5.44
N ALA A 125 -2.31 1.73 -5.32
CA ALA A 125 -3.14 1.64 -4.11
C ALA A 125 -4.63 1.47 -4.43
N LEU A 126 -5.36 0.89 -3.48
CA LEU A 126 -6.73 0.41 -3.65
C LEU A 126 -7.57 0.72 -2.40
N LEU A 127 -8.75 1.27 -2.60
CA LEU A 127 -9.71 1.52 -1.52
C LEU A 127 -11.10 1.02 -1.90
N ASP A 128 -11.72 0.28 -0.99
CA ASP A 128 -13.12 -0.14 -1.15
C ASP A 128 -14.10 1.05 -1.13
N ASN A 129 -15.13 0.97 -1.95
CA ASN A 129 -16.07 2.05 -2.16
C ASN A 129 -17.48 1.50 -2.38
N THR A 130 -18.51 2.26 -2.02
CA THR A 130 -19.92 1.81 -1.94
C THR A 130 -20.48 1.15 -3.21
N ARG A 131 -19.81 1.33 -4.36
CA ARG A 131 -20.19 0.74 -5.66
C ARG A 131 -18.98 0.35 -6.51
N GLY A 132 -17.96 -0.25 -5.90
CA GLY A 132 -16.74 -0.70 -6.57
C GLY A 132 -15.49 -0.27 -5.81
N TRP A 133 -14.43 0.10 -6.50
CA TRP A 133 -13.16 0.43 -5.88
C TRP A 133 -12.62 1.75 -6.42
N LEU A 134 -11.75 2.37 -5.62
CA LEU A 134 -10.92 3.49 -6.04
C LEU A 134 -9.49 2.97 -6.18
N VAL A 135 -8.87 3.25 -7.31
CA VAL A 135 -7.49 2.88 -7.61
C VAL A 135 -6.69 4.17 -7.77
N VAL A 136 -5.57 4.25 -7.07
CA VAL A 136 -4.56 5.28 -7.30
C VAL A 136 -3.64 4.79 -8.41
N ASP A 137 -3.63 5.52 -9.52
CA ASP A 137 -2.69 5.32 -10.62
C ASP A 137 -1.56 6.35 -10.49
N ALA A 138 -0.39 5.89 -10.08
CA ALA A 138 0.79 6.71 -9.81
C ALA A 138 1.27 7.44 -11.06
N GLN A 139 1.30 6.75 -12.20
CA GLN A 139 1.79 7.30 -13.47
C GLN A 139 0.89 8.42 -13.98
N SER A 140 -0.43 8.22 -13.99
CA SER A 140 -1.36 9.27 -14.45
C SER A 140 -1.79 10.26 -13.37
N ARG A 141 -1.24 10.12 -12.15
CA ARG A 141 -1.57 10.93 -10.97
C ARG A 141 -3.07 11.03 -10.70
N ALA A 142 -3.79 9.95 -10.94
CA ALA A 142 -5.25 9.96 -10.96
C ALA A 142 -5.82 8.98 -9.93
N VAL A 143 -6.94 9.37 -9.33
CA VAL A 143 -7.82 8.44 -8.63
C VAL A 143 -8.88 7.98 -9.63
N ARG A 144 -8.92 6.67 -9.89
CA ARG A 144 -9.83 6.03 -10.83
C ARG A 144 -10.86 5.20 -10.07
N ARG A 145 -12.13 5.40 -10.36
CA ARG A 145 -13.21 4.55 -9.88
C ARG A 145 -13.41 3.37 -10.82
N VAL A 146 -13.37 2.16 -10.28
CA VAL A 146 -13.63 0.91 -11.00
C VAL A 146 -14.90 0.26 -10.48
N THR A 147 -15.86 0.00 -11.36
CA THR A 147 -17.11 -0.68 -10.98
C THR A 147 -16.94 -2.20 -10.91
N PRO A 148 -17.85 -2.95 -10.25
CA PRO A 148 -17.83 -4.41 -10.25
C PRO A 148 -17.87 -5.08 -11.63
N ARG A 149 -18.33 -4.35 -12.67
CA ARG A 149 -18.35 -4.78 -14.08
C ARG A 149 -17.10 -4.35 -14.86
N GLY A 150 -16.07 -3.82 -14.21
CA GLY A 150 -14.81 -3.43 -14.83
C GLY A 150 -14.82 -2.06 -15.54
N ARG A 151 -15.91 -1.28 -15.46
CA ARG A 151 -15.91 0.09 -15.99
C ARG A 151 -15.01 0.99 -15.15
N VAL A 152 -14.07 1.68 -15.81
CA VAL A 152 -13.10 2.61 -15.21
C VAL A 152 -13.51 4.05 -15.51
N GLN A 153 -13.39 4.94 -14.51
CA GLN A 153 -13.65 6.37 -14.66
C GLN A 153 -12.68 7.16 -13.78
N THR A 154 -11.97 8.14 -14.34
CA THR A 154 -11.20 9.10 -13.54
C THR A 154 -12.14 9.98 -12.72
N VAL A 155 -11.92 10.05 -11.41
CA VAL A 155 -12.75 10.83 -10.46
C VAL A 155 -11.98 11.95 -9.77
N ALA A 156 -10.65 11.90 -9.78
CA ALA A 156 -9.79 13.02 -9.38
C ALA A 156 -8.44 12.92 -10.11
N VAL A 157 -7.81 14.08 -10.33
CA VAL A 157 -6.44 14.20 -10.83
C VAL A 157 -5.68 15.07 -9.85
N LEU A 158 -4.55 14.58 -9.35
CA LEU A 158 -3.70 15.31 -8.42
C LEU A 158 -2.79 16.27 -9.19
N PRO A 159 -2.52 17.49 -8.68
CA PRO A 159 -1.61 18.44 -9.33
C PRO A 159 -0.24 17.83 -9.63
N ASP A 160 0.37 18.16 -10.77
CA ASP A 160 1.71 17.67 -11.12
C ASP A 160 2.78 18.24 -10.17
N ARG A 161 3.55 17.33 -9.56
CA ARG A 161 4.60 17.59 -8.58
C ARG A 161 5.78 16.63 -8.78
N THR A 162 6.03 16.23 -10.02
CA THR A 162 7.17 15.38 -10.40
C THR A 162 8.46 15.87 -9.71
N PRO A 163 9.22 15.00 -9.03
CA PRO A 163 9.18 13.52 -9.11
C PRO A 163 8.30 12.79 -8.09
N LEU A 164 7.53 13.49 -7.23
CA LEU A 164 6.62 12.82 -6.29
C LEU A 164 5.42 12.23 -7.04
N THR A 165 4.94 11.05 -6.65
CA THR A 165 3.74 10.37 -7.20
C THR A 165 2.75 10.04 -6.10
N PRO A 166 1.44 9.95 -6.37
CA PRO A 166 0.50 9.44 -5.38
C PRO A 166 0.71 7.94 -5.17
N GLY A 167 0.76 7.51 -3.92
CA GLY A 167 1.20 6.16 -3.53
C GLY A 167 0.23 5.36 -2.67
N SER A 168 -0.68 6.03 -1.98
CA SER A 168 -1.56 5.42 -0.98
C SER A 168 -2.91 6.12 -0.92
N ILE A 169 -3.92 5.48 -0.37
CA ILE A 169 -5.25 6.07 -0.22
C ILE A 169 -5.99 5.51 1.00
N THR A 170 -6.58 6.38 1.81
CA THR A 170 -7.52 5.99 2.87
C THR A 170 -8.77 6.87 2.85
N ARG A 171 -9.86 6.38 3.42
CA ARG A 171 -11.07 7.17 3.65
C ARG A 171 -11.00 7.83 5.04
N GLY A 172 -11.32 9.12 5.11
CA GLY A 172 -11.51 9.84 6.37
C GLY A 172 -12.93 9.71 6.93
N PRO A 173 -13.14 10.18 8.17
CA PRO A 173 -14.42 10.07 8.89
C PRO A 173 -15.54 10.92 8.26
N ASP A 174 -15.17 11.95 7.52
CA ASP A 174 -16.08 12.81 6.74
C ASP A 174 -16.39 12.25 5.33
N GLY A 175 -15.81 11.09 5.00
CA GLY A 175 -15.98 10.42 3.72
C GLY A 175 -15.04 10.91 2.61
N ALA A 176 -14.21 11.93 2.85
CA ALA A 176 -13.17 12.36 1.91
C ALA A 176 -12.07 11.30 1.78
N TRP A 177 -11.30 11.36 0.70
CA TRP A 177 -10.17 10.46 0.46
C TRP A 177 -8.87 11.19 0.74
N PHE A 178 -7.91 10.48 1.33
CA PHE A 178 -6.61 11.02 1.72
C PHE A 178 -5.54 10.25 0.99
N VAL A 179 -4.81 10.94 0.12
CA VAL A 179 -3.83 10.34 -0.79
C VAL A 179 -2.44 10.81 -0.40
N GLY A 180 -1.56 9.88 -0.03
CA GLY A 180 -0.17 10.17 0.31
C GLY A 180 0.73 10.23 -0.92
N GLU A 181 1.71 11.14 -0.91
CA GLU A 181 2.76 11.20 -1.93
C GLU A 181 3.99 10.39 -1.53
N MET A 182 4.55 9.66 -2.50
CA MET A 182 5.79 8.91 -2.36
C MET A 182 6.83 9.39 -3.38
N PHE A 183 8.12 9.20 -3.06
CA PHE A 183 9.21 9.27 -4.04
C PHE A 183 9.45 7.88 -4.64
N HIS A 184 9.56 7.80 -5.97
CA HIS A 184 10.29 6.71 -6.60
C HIS A 184 11.80 7.02 -6.55
N LEU A 185 12.62 6.01 -6.30
CA LEU A 185 13.99 6.13 -5.75
C LEU A 185 14.95 7.06 -6.53
N ALA A 186 15.96 7.54 -5.77
CA ALA A 186 17.11 8.41 -6.10
C ALA A 186 16.98 9.93 -5.81
N THR A 187 15.78 10.49 -5.59
CA THR A 187 15.62 11.96 -5.38
C THR A 187 14.85 12.36 -4.12
N VAL A 188 14.88 11.52 -3.07
CA VAL A 188 14.17 11.77 -1.81
C VAL A 188 14.64 13.09 -1.18
N ARG A 189 13.70 14.01 -0.96
CA ARG A 189 13.93 15.25 -0.21
C ARG A 189 13.10 15.21 1.07
N PRO A 190 13.72 15.17 2.25
CA PRO A 190 13.01 15.24 3.52
C PRO A 190 12.03 16.41 3.56
N GLY A 191 10.80 16.14 4.00
CA GLY A 191 9.75 17.15 4.15
C GLY A 191 8.97 17.52 2.89
N ALA A 192 9.27 16.94 1.73
CA ALA A 192 8.62 17.31 0.46
C ALA A 192 7.26 16.64 0.20
N ALA A 193 7.04 15.45 0.76
CA ALA A 193 5.82 14.67 0.54
C ALA A 193 4.64 15.24 1.34
N ARG A 194 3.45 15.12 0.76
CA ARG A 194 2.19 15.63 1.31
C ARG A 194 1.11 14.57 1.36
N ILE A 195 0.09 14.86 2.15
CA ILE A 195 -1.19 14.16 2.12
C ILE A 195 -2.21 15.11 1.49
N TRP A 196 -2.83 14.65 0.41
CA TRP A 196 -3.89 15.36 -0.28
C TRP A 196 -5.23 14.93 0.27
N ARG A 197 -6.13 15.89 0.52
CA ARG A 197 -7.55 15.64 0.71
C ARG A 197 -8.26 15.77 -0.63
N VAL A 198 -8.99 14.72 -1.00
CA VAL A 198 -9.70 14.57 -2.25
C VAL A 198 -11.17 14.37 -1.96
N GLU A 199 -12.00 15.27 -2.48
CA GLU A 199 -13.45 15.12 -2.49
C GLU A 199 -13.93 14.93 -3.94
N PRO A 200 -14.88 14.02 -4.20
CA PRO A 200 -15.44 13.85 -5.53
C PRO A 200 -15.94 15.18 -6.12
N GLY A 201 -15.46 15.52 -7.31
CA GLY A 201 -15.88 16.74 -8.02
C GLY A 201 -15.26 18.04 -7.50
N ARG A 202 -14.34 17.99 -6.53
CA ARG A 202 -13.58 19.16 -6.07
C ARG A 202 -12.11 19.02 -6.45
N VAL A 203 -11.43 20.16 -6.51
CA VAL A 203 -9.98 20.19 -6.70
C VAL A 203 -9.30 19.65 -5.43
N PRO A 204 -8.35 18.68 -5.54
CA PRO A 204 -7.58 18.21 -4.41
C PRO A 204 -6.84 19.34 -3.71
N VAL A 205 -6.84 19.32 -2.36
CA VAL A 205 -6.15 20.30 -1.53
C VAL A 205 -5.15 19.61 -0.61
N VAL A 206 -4.07 20.30 -0.25
CA VAL A 206 -3.10 19.78 0.72
C VAL A 206 -3.76 19.76 2.10
N TRP A 207 -3.70 18.61 2.78
CA TRP A 207 -4.21 18.44 4.13
C TRP A 207 -3.10 18.43 5.18
N ALA A 208 -1.96 17.81 4.85
CA ALA A 208 -0.75 17.87 5.66
C ALA A 208 0.49 17.80 4.76
N GLU A 209 1.58 18.40 5.24
CA GLU A 209 2.87 18.47 4.56
C GLU A 209 4.01 18.22 5.55
N GLY A 210 5.23 18.06 5.05
CA GLY A 210 6.43 17.83 5.87
C GLY A 210 6.78 16.35 6.03
N PHE A 211 6.26 15.46 5.18
CA PHE A 211 6.63 14.05 5.16
C PHE A 211 7.81 13.82 4.21
N THR A 212 8.51 12.71 4.36
CA THR A 212 9.67 12.39 3.52
C THR A 212 9.27 11.60 2.29
N SER A 213 8.64 10.45 2.45
CA SER A 213 8.07 9.62 1.38
C SER A 213 7.03 8.70 2.01
N ILE A 214 5.75 8.98 1.76
CA ILE A 214 4.64 8.27 2.40
C ILE A 214 4.45 6.94 1.67
N VAL A 215 4.75 5.85 2.37
CA VAL A 215 4.52 4.48 1.89
C VAL A 215 3.03 4.19 1.92
N ASP A 216 2.38 4.45 3.06
CA ASP A 216 0.95 4.15 3.23
C ASP A 216 0.29 5.02 4.31
N VAL A 217 -1.04 5.12 4.26
CA VAL A 217 -1.86 5.87 5.21
C VAL A 217 -3.09 5.05 5.62
N ALA A 218 -3.46 5.11 6.89
CA ALA A 218 -4.66 4.44 7.38
C ALA A 218 -5.36 5.28 8.44
N TRP A 219 -6.66 5.53 8.24
CA TRP A 219 -7.46 6.25 9.22
C TRP A 219 -7.96 5.29 10.30
N SER A 220 -7.79 5.65 11.56
CA SER A 220 -8.29 4.89 12.70
C SER A 220 -9.69 5.37 13.12
N PRO A 221 -10.59 4.47 13.59
CA PRO A 221 -11.91 4.86 14.09
C PRO A 221 -11.89 5.89 15.24
N ASP A 222 -10.77 6.04 15.96
CA ASP A 222 -10.57 7.04 17.00
C ASP A 222 -10.29 8.47 16.46
N GLY A 223 -10.29 8.63 15.14
CA GLY A 223 -10.07 9.90 14.45
C GLY A 223 -8.61 10.22 14.13
N GLY A 224 -7.65 9.40 14.56
CA GLY A 224 -6.24 9.58 14.20
C GLY A 224 -5.91 9.06 12.79
N LEU A 225 -5.15 9.84 12.02
CA LEU A 225 -4.56 9.36 10.77
C LEU A 225 -3.17 8.77 11.05
N TYR A 226 -2.97 7.51 10.72
CA TYR A 226 -1.66 6.88 10.80
C TYR A 226 -0.96 7.00 9.45
N VAL A 227 0.31 7.41 9.48
CA VAL A 227 1.13 7.68 8.31
C VAL A 227 2.41 6.88 8.43
N LEU A 228 2.62 5.97 7.50
CA LEU A 228 3.86 5.23 7.32
C LEU A 228 4.75 6.04 6.38
N ASP A 229 5.73 6.75 6.96
CA ASP A 229 6.65 7.64 6.25
C ASP A 229 8.06 7.04 6.30
N ARG A 230 8.53 6.53 5.15
CA ARG A 230 9.73 5.69 5.03
C ARG A 230 9.77 4.58 6.08
N ASP A 231 10.66 4.68 7.05
CA ASP A 231 10.97 3.68 8.08
C ASP A 231 10.26 3.97 9.41
N ALA A 232 9.32 4.92 9.46
CA ALA A 232 8.64 5.35 10.67
C ALA A 232 7.11 5.40 10.52
N LEU A 233 6.43 5.03 11.60
CA LEU A 233 4.98 5.13 11.74
C LEU A 233 4.65 6.29 12.68
N PHE A 234 3.85 7.23 12.18
CA PHE A 234 3.34 8.36 12.95
C PHE A 234 1.83 8.29 13.11
N ARG A 235 1.33 8.84 14.22
CA ARG A 235 -0.09 9.20 14.38
C ARG A 235 -0.22 10.71 14.25
N ILE A 236 -1.16 11.15 13.44
CA ILE A 236 -1.55 12.56 13.27
C ILE A 236 -2.88 12.77 14.01
N GLY A 237 -2.86 13.63 15.02
CA GLY A 237 -4.05 13.99 15.78
C GLY A 237 -4.97 14.98 15.06
N PRO A 238 -6.17 15.27 15.62
CA PRO A 238 -7.07 16.31 15.10
C PRO A 238 -6.46 17.72 15.10
N ASP A 239 -5.48 17.96 15.98
CA ASP A 239 -4.66 19.17 16.06
C ASP A 239 -3.53 19.20 15.02
N HIS A 240 -3.47 18.20 14.13
CA HIS A 240 -2.40 17.96 13.16
C HIS A 240 -1.02 17.72 13.80
N ALA A 241 -0.96 17.51 15.12
CA ALA A 241 0.28 17.18 15.80
C ALA A 241 0.74 15.76 15.45
N ARG A 242 2.05 15.61 15.25
CA ARG A 242 2.68 14.33 14.90
C ARG A 242 3.21 13.65 16.16
N ARG A 243 2.79 12.41 16.38
CA ARG A 243 3.34 11.54 17.41
C ARG A 243 4.02 10.34 16.76
N LEU A 244 5.30 10.12 17.06
CA LEU A 244 6.02 8.92 16.65
C LEU A 244 5.46 7.70 17.40
N ILE A 245 5.13 6.65 16.65
CA ILE A 245 4.63 5.37 17.18
C ILE A 245 5.74 4.32 17.10
N ALA A 246 6.36 4.17 15.93
CA ALA A 246 7.46 3.23 15.70
C ALA A 246 8.45 3.81 14.68
N THR A 247 9.70 3.33 14.71
CA THR A 247 10.78 3.71 13.78
C THR A 247 11.73 2.53 13.59
N GLY A 248 12.60 2.59 12.58
CA GLY A 248 13.48 1.48 12.20
C GLY A 248 12.72 0.32 11.56
N LEU A 249 11.61 0.62 10.88
CA LEU A 249 10.87 -0.36 10.08
C LEU A 249 11.66 -0.63 8.80
N ASP A 250 12.04 -1.88 8.60
CA ASP A 250 12.87 -2.29 7.47
C ASP A 250 12.06 -2.35 6.18
N ASP A 251 12.39 -1.47 5.22
CA ASP A 251 11.77 -1.35 3.89
C ASP A 251 10.26 -1.65 3.89
N PRO A 252 9.42 -0.85 4.58
CA PRO A 252 8.05 -1.22 4.79
C PRO A 252 7.21 -1.00 3.52
N GLY A 253 6.19 -1.84 3.33
CA GLY A 253 5.45 -1.95 2.07
C GLY A 253 3.97 -1.55 2.14
N GLY A 254 3.39 -1.43 3.33
CA GLY A 254 1.95 -1.18 3.52
C GLY A 254 1.54 -1.17 5.00
N LEU A 255 0.35 -0.64 5.28
CA LEU A 255 -0.19 -0.40 6.61
C LEU A 255 -1.68 -0.78 6.68
N ALA A 256 -2.06 -1.59 7.67
CA ALA A 256 -3.45 -1.81 8.04
C ALA A 256 -3.66 -1.63 9.55
N LEU A 257 -4.85 -1.19 9.96
CA LEU A 257 -5.20 -1.00 11.37
C LEU A 257 -6.33 -1.95 11.78
N ARG A 258 -6.17 -2.60 12.94
CA ARG A 258 -7.26 -3.38 13.55
C ARG A 258 -7.06 -3.56 15.05
N GLY A 259 -8.12 -3.37 15.82
CA GLY A 259 -8.15 -3.72 17.25
C GLY A 259 -7.05 -3.05 18.07
N GLY A 260 -6.78 -1.76 17.83
CA GLY A 260 -5.72 -1.01 18.55
C GLY A 260 -4.30 -1.39 18.15
N HIS A 261 -4.11 -2.03 17.00
CA HIS A 261 -2.80 -2.40 16.47
C HIS A 261 -2.64 -1.92 15.03
N ALA A 262 -1.42 -1.53 14.67
CA ALA A 262 -0.98 -1.38 13.31
C ALA A 262 -0.32 -2.68 12.84
N TYR A 263 -0.60 -3.04 11.59
CA TYR A 263 0.00 -4.15 10.88
C TYR A 263 0.82 -3.56 9.74
N VAL A 264 2.12 -3.83 9.72
CA VAL A 264 3.05 -3.25 8.75
C VAL A 264 3.79 -4.37 8.06
N SER A 265 3.74 -4.40 6.73
CA SER A 265 4.59 -5.30 5.94
C SER A 265 5.99 -4.71 5.87
N THR A 266 7.02 -5.57 5.96
CA THR A 266 8.43 -5.17 5.94
C THR A 266 9.22 -6.00 4.93
N CYS A 267 10.37 -5.47 4.51
CA CYS A 267 11.22 -6.08 3.48
C CYS A 267 10.49 -6.15 2.12
N SER A 268 9.92 -5.02 1.67
CA SER A 268 9.03 -4.91 0.50
C SER A 268 9.70 -5.23 -0.85
N THR A 269 11.02 -5.34 -0.87
CA THR A 269 11.86 -5.75 -2.01
C THR A 269 12.55 -7.11 -1.81
N CYS A 270 12.29 -7.77 -0.68
CA CYS A 270 12.98 -8.99 -0.29
C CYS A 270 12.25 -10.25 -0.72
N ASN A 271 13.02 -11.26 -1.11
CA ASN A 271 12.51 -12.58 -1.46
C ASN A 271 12.49 -13.48 -0.22
N ASP A 272 11.38 -14.16 0.05
CA ASP A 272 11.20 -15.18 1.09
C ASP A 272 11.63 -14.78 2.52
N THR A 273 11.74 -13.49 2.79
CA THR A 273 12.21 -12.94 4.07
C THR A 273 11.34 -11.78 4.56
N GLY A 274 10.39 -11.34 3.73
CA GLY A 274 9.38 -10.37 4.11
C GLY A 274 8.52 -10.88 5.27
N ALA A 275 7.99 -9.93 6.04
CA ALA A 275 7.22 -10.21 7.24
C ALA A 275 6.07 -9.22 7.40
N VAL A 276 5.15 -9.56 8.30
CA VAL A 276 4.16 -8.60 8.82
C VAL A 276 4.37 -8.44 10.31
N LEU A 277 4.58 -7.20 10.72
CA LEU A 277 4.70 -6.78 12.11
C LEU A 277 3.35 -6.34 12.64
N ARG A 278 3.03 -6.70 13.88
CA ARG A 278 1.91 -6.18 14.66
C ARG A 278 2.47 -5.27 15.76
N ILE A 279 2.06 -4.01 15.74
CA ILE A 279 2.55 -2.93 16.61
C ILE A 279 1.38 -2.37 17.40
N ARG A 280 1.49 -2.29 18.72
CA ARG A 280 0.46 -1.69 19.58
C ARG A 280 0.39 -0.17 19.42
N LEU A 281 -0.83 0.38 19.36
CA LEU A 281 -1.12 1.81 19.22
C LEU A 281 -1.47 2.50 20.53
#